data_AF-A0AAD7MDD7-F1
#
_entry.id   AF-A0AAD7MDD7-F1
#
_cell.length_a   1.000
_cell.length_b   1.000
_cell.length_c   1.000
_cell.angle_alpha   90.00
_cell.angle_beta   90.00
_cell.angle_gamma   90.00
#
_symmetry.space_group_name_H-M   'P 1'
#
loop_
_entity.id
_entity.type
_entity.pdbx_description
1 polymer ?
#
loop_
_entity_poly.entity_id
_entity_poly.type
_entity_poly.pdbx_seq_one_letter_code
_entity_poly.pdbx_strand_id
1 'polypeptide(L)'
;MQRPHANAHAKKPGAKPGKVSWVHGTKEVFFTSRADEWQAAEEKGVVHLGRFYTKITNLYILKYGLEMQDNEDLAEDVADPTDPDAVVPGTENLSQEEAQAWSEKSAAIRKRIAAWYGRKYRGLEQRDKELFAGVLGALQNDGPAYPRRAQPLHFYSRQYYDERVKTRFEKAWETEQARAKALEQEPEWELKIRNTVTRQ
;
A
#
# COMPACT_ATOMS: atom_id res chain seq x y z
N MET A 1 2.81 -27.94 -21.45
CA MET A 1 3.53 -27.98 -20.17
C MET A 1 3.43 -26.60 -19.51
N GLN A 2 2.46 -26.41 -18.61
CA GLN A 2 2.27 -25.18 -17.85
C GLN A 2 3.22 -25.18 -16.64
N ARG A 3 3.98 -24.11 -16.45
CA ARG A 3 4.83 -23.94 -15.26
C ARG A 3 3.95 -23.61 -14.06
N PRO A 4 4.11 -24.29 -12.91
CA PRO A 4 3.39 -23.92 -11.70
C PRO A 4 3.89 -22.57 -11.19
N HIS A 5 2.97 -21.60 -11.07
CA HIS A 5 3.23 -20.36 -10.36
C HIS A 5 3.37 -20.66 -8.86
N ALA A 6 4.59 -20.61 -8.35
CA ALA A 6 4.85 -20.71 -6.92
C ALA A 6 4.30 -19.45 -6.22
N ASN A 7 3.31 -19.64 -5.35
CA ASN A 7 2.80 -18.62 -4.45
C ASN A 7 3.92 -18.19 -3.47
N ALA A 8 4.65 -17.14 -3.83
CA ALA A 8 5.74 -16.58 -3.05
C ALA A 8 5.22 -15.61 -1.97
N HIS A 9 4.47 -16.14 -1.01
CA HIS A 9 4.16 -15.42 0.24
C HIS A 9 4.61 -16.22 1.47
N ALA A 10 5.82 -16.78 1.41
CA ALA A 10 6.50 -17.24 2.63
C ALA A 10 6.94 -16.01 3.43
N LYS A 11 6.30 -15.77 4.59
CA LYS A 11 6.73 -14.74 5.55
C LYS A 11 8.21 -14.97 5.89
N LYS A 12 9.05 -13.96 5.69
CA LYS A 12 10.48 -14.05 6.01
C LYS A 12 10.64 -14.37 7.51
N PRO A 13 11.39 -15.41 7.89
CA PRO A 13 11.70 -15.68 9.30
C PRO A 13 12.49 -14.48 9.85
N GLY A 14 11.96 -13.81 10.87
CA GLY A 14 12.56 -12.63 11.49
C GLY A 14 11.85 -11.28 11.27
N ALA A 15 10.73 -11.25 10.54
CA ALA A 15 9.88 -10.05 10.55
C ALA A 15 9.31 -9.82 11.96
N LYS A 16 9.54 -8.63 12.53
CA LYS A 16 8.94 -8.26 13.82
C LYS A 16 7.41 -8.39 13.71
N PRO A 17 6.73 -9.02 14.67
CA PRO A 17 5.28 -9.08 14.66
C PRO A 17 4.73 -7.65 14.55
N GLY A 18 3.69 -7.49 13.73
CA GLY A 18 3.01 -6.22 13.60
C GLY A 18 2.50 -5.73 14.96
N LYS A 19 2.32 -4.41 15.10
CA LYS A 19 1.76 -3.84 16.32
C LYS A 19 0.40 -4.48 16.60
N VAL A 20 0.28 -5.15 17.75
CA VAL A 20 -0.98 -5.77 18.19
C VAL A 20 -2.02 -4.68 18.40
N SER A 21 -3.25 -4.95 17.95
CA SER A 21 -4.39 -4.04 18.15
C SER A 21 -4.71 -3.94 19.64
N TRP A 22 -4.99 -2.73 20.13
CA TRP A 22 -5.50 -2.53 21.51
C TRP A 22 -6.90 -3.15 21.69
N VAL A 23 -7.63 -3.33 20.59
CA VAL A 23 -8.86 -4.11 20.55
C VAL A 23 -8.50 -5.58 20.31
N HIS A 24 -8.57 -6.38 21.37
CA HIS A 24 -8.43 -7.83 21.40
C HIS A 24 -9.42 -8.40 22.43
N GLY A 25 -9.63 -9.72 22.45
CA GLY A 25 -10.49 -10.38 23.45
C GLY A 25 -11.95 -9.90 23.42
N THR A 26 -12.51 -9.54 24.59
CA THR A 26 -13.92 -9.12 24.72
C THR A 26 -14.18 -7.79 24.00
N LYS A 27 -13.17 -6.92 23.93
CA LYS A 27 -13.25 -5.69 23.12
C LYS A 27 -13.45 -6.02 21.66
N GLU A 28 -12.73 -7.01 21.11
CA GLU A 28 -12.89 -7.37 19.70
C GLU A 28 -14.31 -7.88 19.40
N VAL A 29 -14.89 -8.69 20.28
CA VAL A 29 -16.28 -9.13 20.16
C VAL A 29 -17.25 -7.93 20.21
N PHE A 30 -17.05 -7.03 21.17
CA PHE A 30 -17.86 -5.80 21.32
C PHE A 30 -17.82 -4.88 20.08
N PHE A 31 -16.65 -4.73 19.46
CA PHE A 31 -16.51 -3.89 18.27
C PHE A 31 -16.98 -4.59 17.00
N THR A 32 -16.75 -5.90 16.87
CA THR A 32 -17.20 -6.65 15.69
C THR A 32 -18.71 -6.84 15.64
N SER A 33 -19.39 -6.97 16.78
CA SER A 33 -20.86 -7.05 16.84
C SER A 33 -21.58 -5.78 16.35
N ARG A 34 -20.87 -4.65 16.26
CA ARG A 34 -21.39 -3.35 15.81
C ARG A 34 -20.89 -2.94 14.42
N ALA A 35 -20.27 -3.87 13.69
CA ALA A 35 -19.75 -3.63 12.34
C ALA A 35 -20.85 -3.18 11.37
N ASP A 36 -22.00 -3.85 11.39
CA ASP A 36 -23.13 -3.55 10.50
C ASP A 36 -23.72 -2.17 10.77
N GLU A 37 -23.82 -1.78 12.05
CA GLU A 37 -24.26 -0.43 12.44
C GLU A 37 -23.29 0.63 11.95
N TRP A 38 -21.98 0.37 12.05
CA TRP A 38 -20.94 1.28 11.57
C TRP A 38 -21.02 1.45 10.05
N GLN A 39 -21.16 0.35 9.30
CA GLN A 39 -21.26 0.37 7.84
C GLN A 39 -22.52 1.13 7.39
N ALA A 40 -23.66 0.86 8.02
CA ALA A 40 -24.90 1.59 7.75
C ALA A 40 -24.79 3.10 8.09
N ALA A 41 -24.03 3.46 9.13
CA ALA A 41 -23.77 4.85 9.47
C ALA A 41 -22.81 5.53 8.49
N GLU A 42 -21.82 4.79 7.99
CA GLU A 42 -20.89 5.26 6.96
C GLU A 42 -21.61 5.56 5.64
N GLU A 43 -22.48 4.66 5.18
CA GLU A 43 -23.27 4.82 3.95
C GLU A 43 -24.20 6.04 4.00
N LYS A 44 -24.71 6.38 5.18
CA LYS A 44 -25.55 7.57 5.41
C LYS A 44 -24.75 8.88 5.54
N GLY A 45 -23.43 8.80 5.63
CA GLY A 45 -22.53 9.96 5.65
C GLY A 45 -22.07 10.43 7.03
N VAL A 46 -21.30 11.53 7.02
CA VAL A 46 -20.47 11.99 8.14
C VAL A 46 -21.26 12.26 9.43
N VAL A 47 -22.48 12.79 9.33
CA VAL A 47 -23.31 13.10 10.50
C VAL A 47 -23.73 11.83 11.24
N HIS A 48 -24.17 10.80 10.50
CA HIS A 48 -24.56 9.52 11.08
C HIS A 48 -23.37 8.78 11.66
N LEU A 49 -22.23 8.82 10.97
CA LEU A 49 -20.97 8.27 11.45
C LEU A 49 -20.52 8.95 12.76
N GLY A 50 -20.68 10.28 12.85
CA GLY A 50 -20.42 11.03 14.07
C GLY A 50 -21.27 10.58 15.24
N ARG A 51 -22.57 10.35 15.03
CA ARG A 51 -23.52 9.83 16.04
C ARG A 51 -23.17 8.41 16.46
N PHE A 52 -22.82 7.55 15.50
CA PHE A 52 -22.35 6.19 15.79
C PHE A 52 -21.15 6.22 16.75
N TYR A 53 -20.14 7.05 16.46
CA TYR A 53 -18.96 7.13 17.33
C TYR A 53 -19.28 7.64 18.72
N THR A 54 -20.24 8.56 18.87
CA THR A 54 -20.71 8.98 20.20
C THR A 54 -21.40 7.83 20.93
N LYS A 55 -22.35 7.15 20.28
CA LYS A 55 -23.09 6.00 20.83
C LYS A 55 -22.13 4.91 21.32
N ILE A 56 -21.23 4.45 20.45
CA ILE A 56 -20.32 3.35 20.81
C ILE A 56 -19.30 3.75 21.89
N THR A 57 -18.92 5.03 21.97
CA THR A 57 -18.05 5.52 23.04
C THR A 57 -18.77 5.46 24.38
N ASN A 58 -20.05 5.87 24.44
CA ASN A 58 -20.85 5.78 25.66
C ASN A 58 -21.02 4.31 26.09
N LEU A 59 -21.37 3.43 25.16
CA LEU A 59 -21.49 1.99 25.43
C LEU A 59 -20.17 1.38 25.91
N TYR A 60 -19.04 1.80 25.33
CA TYR A 60 -17.72 1.37 25.74
C TYR A 60 -17.43 1.82 27.19
N ILE A 61 -17.69 3.08 27.52
CA ILE A 61 -17.48 3.61 28.87
C ILE A 61 -18.39 2.90 29.89
N LEU A 62 -19.63 2.57 29.52
CA LEU A 62 -20.54 1.81 30.38
C LEU A 62 -20.06 0.38 30.65
N LYS A 63 -19.51 -0.30 29.64
CA LYS A 63 -19.05 -1.70 29.76
C LYS A 63 -17.68 -1.83 30.41
N TYR A 64 -16.73 -0.98 30.01
CA TYR A 64 -15.31 -1.09 30.39
C TYR A 64 -14.86 -0.03 31.39
N GLY A 65 -15.65 1.03 31.61
CA GLY A 65 -15.24 2.17 32.41
C GLY A 65 -14.37 3.17 31.63
N LEU A 66 -14.16 4.34 32.24
CA LEU A 66 -13.36 5.42 31.68
C LEU A 66 -11.84 5.19 31.82
N GLU A 67 -11.43 4.45 32.86
CA GLU A 67 -10.02 4.34 33.27
C GLU A 67 -9.31 3.09 32.72
N MET A 68 -10.01 2.23 31.99
CA MET A 68 -9.43 0.99 31.48
C MET A 68 -8.26 1.26 30.52
N GLN A 69 -7.13 0.62 30.77
CA GLN A 69 -5.95 0.76 29.93
C GLN A 69 -6.10 0.00 28.60
N ASP A 70 -5.27 0.37 27.61
CA ASP A 70 -5.31 -0.23 26.27
C ASP A 70 -5.02 -1.75 26.28
N ASN A 71 -4.18 -2.21 27.21
CA ASN A 71 -3.75 -3.60 27.33
C ASN A 71 -4.60 -4.42 28.30
N GLU A 72 -5.58 -3.80 28.95
CA GLU A 72 -6.49 -4.47 29.87
C GLU A 72 -7.73 -4.95 29.12
N ASP A 73 -8.37 -5.99 29.63
CA ASP A 73 -9.64 -6.49 29.12
C ASP A 73 -10.47 -7.01 30.30
N LEU A 74 -11.77 -7.18 30.10
CA LEU A 74 -12.62 -7.82 31.12
C LEU A 74 -12.21 -9.28 31.27
N ALA A 75 -12.11 -9.74 32.52
CA ALA A 75 -11.81 -11.14 32.83
C ALA A 75 -12.93 -12.09 32.34
N GLU A 76 -14.17 -11.62 32.38
CA GLU A 76 -15.36 -12.32 31.88
C GLU A 76 -16.20 -11.37 31.03
N ASP A 77 -16.73 -11.87 29.92
CA ASP A 77 -17.55 -11.06 29.01
C ASP A 77 -18.93 -10.80 29.64
N VAL A 78 -19.17 -9.55 30.00
CA VAL A 78 -20.47 -9.10 30.54
C VAL A 78 -21.37 -8.70 29.37
N ALA A 79 -22.68 -8.92 29.53
CA ALA A 79 -23.68 -8.53 28.53
C ALA A 79 -23.51 -7.07 28.11
N ASP A 80 -23.56 -6.85 26.80
CA ASP A 80 -23.43 -5.52 26.21
C ASP A 80 -24.57 -4.60 26.67
N PRO A 81 -24.27 -3.34 27.04
CA PRO A 81 -25.32 -2.38 27.35
C PRO A 81 -26.18 -2.13 26.10
N THR A 82 -27.50 -2.19 26.26
CA THR A 82 -28.46 -2.07 25.16
C THR A 82 -28.93 -0.64 24.93
N ASP A 83 -28.83 0.22 25.95
CA ASP A 83 -29.36 1.57 25.91
C ASP A 83 -28.32 2.56 25.32
N PRO A 84 -28.57 3.10 24.11
CA PRO A 84 -27.67 4.07 23.48
C PRO A 84 -27.74 5.46 24.12
N ASP A 85 -28.83 5.78 24.82
CA ASP A 85 -29.11 7.08 25.42
C ASP A 85 -28.82 7.07 26.93
N ALA A 86 -28.37 5.93 27.47
CA ALA A 86 -27.91 5.84 28.85
C ALA A 86 -26.78 6.86 29.08
N VAL A 87 -27.10 7.86 29.89
CA VAL A 87 -26.13 8.83 30.41
C VAL A 87 -25.10 8.06 31.21
N VAL A 88 -23.82 8.33 30.96
CA VAL A 88 -22.73 7.71 31.73
C VAL A 88 -22.95 8.10 33.20
N PRO A 89 -23.19 7.14 34.12
CA PRO A 89 -23.48 7.45 35.51
C PRO A 89 -22.35 8.26 36.14
N GLY A 90 -22.70 9.29 36.91
CA GLY A 90 -21.72 10.08 37.69
C GLY A 90 -21.22 11.37 37.01
N THR A 91 -21.75 11.76 35.85
CA THR A 91 -21.38 13.04 35.21
C THR A 91 -22.15 14.26 35.72
N GLU A 92 -23.22 14.07 36.50
CA GLU A 92 -24.16 15.15 36.87
C GLU A 92 -23.65 16.07 37.98
N ASN A 93 -22.70 15.62 38.81
CA ASN A 93 -22.19 16.35 39.98
C ASN A 93 -20.67 16.59 39.93
N LEU A 94 -20.06 16.59 38.75
CA LEU A 94 -18.63 16.82 38.59
C LEU A 94 -18.30 18.31 38.75
N SER A 95 -17.17 18.60 39.39
CA SER A 95 -16.59 19.94 39.33
C SER A 95 -16.22 20.31 37.88
N GLN A 96 -16.06 21.60 37.60
CA GLN A 96 -15.72 22.06 36.25
C GLN A 96 -14.40 21.46 35.74
N GLU A 97 -13.42 21.27 36.63
CA GLU A 97 -12.13 20.66 36.30
C GLU A 97 -12.29 19.16 35.99
N GLU A 98 -13.07 18.44 36.79
CA GLU A 98 -13.35 17.02 36.55
C GLU A 98 -14.17 16.79 35.28
N ALA A 99 -15.13 17.69 34.99
CA ALA A 99 -15.91 17.63 33.76
C ALA A 99 -15.04 17.83 32.50
N GLN A 100 -14.05 18.72 32.57
CA GLN A 100 -13.07 18.90 31.49
C GLN A 100 -12.20 17.65 31.32
N ALA A 101 -11.63 17.12 32.41
CA ALA A 101 -10.84 15.90 32.37
C ALA A 101 -11.64 14.70 31.84
N TRP A 102 -12.92 14.60 32.20
CA TRP A 102 -13.83 13.59 31.70
C TRP A 102 -14.05 13.73 30.19
N SER A 103 -14.31 14.95 29.71
CA SER A 103 -14.51 15.25 28.29
C SER A 103 -13.26 14.91 27.47
N GLU A 104 -12.07 15.24 27.97
CA GLU A 104 -10.80 14.92 27.31
C GLU A 104 -10.57 13.41 27.20
N LYS A 105 -10.78 12.67 28.31
CA LYS A 105 -10.67 11.20 28.32
C LYS A 105 -11.66 10.56 27.35
N SER A 106 -12.92 11.01 27.37
CA SER A 106 -13.97 10.52 26.47
C SER A 106 -13.64 10.81 24.99
N ALA A 107 -13.17 12.02 24.68
CA ALA A 107 -12.73 12.38 23.34
C ALA A 107 -11.54 11.52 22.86
N ALA A 108 -10.60 11.21 23.75
CA ALA A 108 -9.48 10.32 23.44
C ALA A 108 -9.92 8.88 23.15
N ILE A 109 -10.89 8.34 23.89
CA ILE A 109 -11.53 7.04 23.60
C ILE A 109 -12.20 7.09 22.23
N ARG A 110 -13.06 8.08 21.98
CA ARG A 110 -13.78 8.24 20.70
C ARG A 110 -12.82 8.27 19.50
N LYS A 111 -11.71 9.00 19.62
CA LYS A 111 -10.68 9.09 18.57
C LYS A 111 -10.02 7.73 18.30
N ARG A 112 -9.70 6.97 19.35
CA ARG A 112 -9.14 5.61 19.23
C ARG A 112 -10.12 4.65 18.55
N ILE A 113 -11.39 4.69 18.93
CA ILE A 113 -12.45 3.87 18.32
C ILE A 113 -12.59 4.20 16.83
N ALA A 114 -12.70 5.48 16.48
CA ALA A 114 -12.81 5.91 15.09
C ALA A 114 -11.59 5.47 14.25
N ALA A 115 -10.39 5.57 14.80
CA ALA A 115 -9.18 5.10 14.15
C ALA A 115 -9.17 3.57 13.96
N TRP A 116 -9.70 2.80 14.92
CA TRP A 116 -9.79 1.35 14.80
C TRP A 116 -10.76 0.93 13.70
N TYR A 117 -12.00 1.46 13.68
CA TYR A 117 -12.96 1.16 12.61
C TYR A 117 -12.44 1.59 11.24
N GLY A 118 -11.85 2.79 11.16
CA GLY A 118 -11.23 3.28 9.93
C GLY A 118 -10.13 2.34 9.43
N ARG A 119 -9.27 1.82 10.30
CA ARG A 119 -8.24 0.86 9.90
C ARG A 119 -8.81 -0.52 9.53
N LYS A 120 -9.79 -1.01 10.28
CA LYS A 120 -10.36 -2.35 10.12
C LYS A 120 -11.23 -2.46 8.87
N TYR A 121 -12.05 -1.45 8.57
CA TYR A 121 -13.07 -1.50 7.53
C TYR A 121 -12.84 -0.52 6.36
N ARG A 122 -12.19 0.63 6.57
CA ARG A 122 -11.81 1.53 5.44
C ARG A 122 -10.42 1.24 4.86
N GLY A 123 -9.72 0.24 5.35
CA GLY A 123 -8.35 -0.03 4.92
C GLY A 123 -8.23 -0.03 3.39
N LEU A 124 -7.26 0.73 2.87
CA LEU A 124 -6.90 0.81 1.43
C LEU A 124 -6.80 -0.59 0.77
N GLU A 125 -6.59 -1.63 1.57
CA GLU A 125 -6.47 -3.01 1.12
C GLU A 125 -7.69 -3.60 0.41
N GLN A 126 -8.91 -3.07 0.54
CA GLN A 126 -10.06 -3.64 -0.19
C GLN A 126 -10.45 -2.83 -1.43
N ARG A 127 -10.55 -1.50 -1.33
CA ARG A 127 -10.93 -0.67 -2.47
C ARG A 127 -9.79 -0.38 -3.44
N ASP A 128 -8.57 -0.21 -2.94
CA ASP A 128 -7.45 0.18 -3.81
C ASP A 128 -6.72 -1.00 -4.41
N LYS A 129 -6.79 -2.23 -3.87
CA LYS A 129 -6.05 -3.36 -4.47
C LYS A 129 -6.41 -3.60 -5.93
N GLU A 130 -7.69 -3.49 -6.29
CA GLU A 130 -8.15 -3.70 -7.66
C GLU A 130 -7.77 -2.53 -8.58
N LEU A 131 -7.95 -1.30 -8.11
CA LEU A 131 -7.57 -0.08 -8.84
C LEU A 131 -6.04 0.02 -9.02
N PHE A 132 -5.27 -0.26 -7.98
CA PHE A 132 -3.80 -0.25 -8.03
C PHE A 132 -3.26 -1.40 -8.86
N ALA A 133 -3.88 -2.59 -8.82
CA ALA A 133 -3.52 -3.69 -9.71
C ALA A 133 -3.78 -3.35 -11.18
N GLY A 134 -4.89 -2.67 -11.47
CA GLY A 134 -5.19 -2.17 -12.82
C GLY A 134 -4.18 -1.13 -13.29
N VAL A 135 -3.85 -0.14 -12.46
CA VAL A 135 -2.87 0.92 -12.78
C VAL A 135 -1.46 0.36 -12.93
N LEU A 136 -1.01 -0.53 -12.05
CA LEU A 136 0.28 -1.19 -12.18
C LEU A 136 0.34 -2.11 -13.38
N GLY A 137 -0.75 -2.82 -13.69
CA GLY A 137 -0.87 -3.62 -14.90
C GLY A 137 -0.77 -2.77 -16.17
N ALA A 138 -1.44 -1.62 -16.20
CA ALA A 138 -1.34 -0.67 -17.31
C ALA A 138 0.07 -0.10 -17.44
N LEU A 139 0.72 0.31 -16.34
CA LEU A 139 2.12 0.76 -16.34
C LEU A 139 3.10 -0.33 -16.79
N GLN A 140 2.81 -1.60 -16.51
CA GLN A 140 3.65 -2.72 -16.92
C GLN A 140 3.49 -3.02 -18.42
N ASN A 141 2.33 -2.75 -19.01
CA ASN A 141 2.05 -2.97 -20.42
C ASN A 141 2.45 -1.77 -21.31
N ASP A 142 2.28 -0.54 -20.80
CA ASP A 142 2.55 0.71 -21.54
C ASP A 142 3.90 1.34 -21.18
N GLY A 143 4.60 0.80 -20.18
CA GLY A 143 5.93 1.27 -19.80
C GLY A 143 6.99 0.94 -20.85
N PRO A 144 8.06 1.75 -20.98
CA PRO A 144 9.18 1.42 -21.84
C PRO A 144 9.74 0.05 -21.43
N ALA A 145 9.95 -0.82 -22.42
CA ALA A 145 10.46 -2.17 -22.19
C ALA A 145 11.70 -2.12 -21.28
N TYR A 146 11.74 -2.98 -20.27
CA TYR A 146 12.84 -2.99 -19.31
C TYR A 146 14.19 -3.05 -20.04
N PRO A 147 15.18 -2.20 -19.67
CA PRO A 147 16.46 -2.17 -20.36
C PRO A 147 17.10 -3.57 -20.31
N ARG A 148 17.29 -4.18 -21.48
CA ARG A 148 17.95 -5.48 -21.58
C ARG A 148 19.36 -5.34 -20.99
N ARG A 149 19.77 -6.29 -20.16
CA ARG A 149 21.14 -6.36 -19.65
C ARG A 149 22.11 -6.34 -20.83
N ALA A 150 23.07 -5.41 -20.80
CA ALA A 150 24.09 -5.33 -21.82
C ALA A 150 24.90 -6.65 -21.83
N GLN A 151 25.01 -7.27 -23.00
CA GLN A 151 25.82 -8.46 -23.19
C GLN A 151 27.31 -8.06 -23.15
N PRO A 152 28.23 -8.96 -22.77
CA PRO A 152 29.68 -8.68 -22.80
C PRO A 152 30.16 -8.11 -24.13
N LEU A 153 29.57 -8.54 -25.25
CA LEU A 153 29.85 -8.03 -26.58
C LEU A 153 29.53 -6.53 -26.75
N HIS A 154 28.48 -6.03 -26.09
CA HIS A 154 28.12 -4.61 -26.15
C HIS A 154 29.16 -3.75 -25.42
N PHE A 155 29.67 -4.23 -24.29
CA PHE A 155 30.75 -3.57 -23.56
C PHE A 155 32.04 -3.55 -24.37
N TYR A 156 32.43 -4.69 -24.94
CA TYR A 156 33.59 -4.81 -25.82
C TYR A 156 33.48 -3.88 -27.02
N SER A 157 32.33 -3.87 -27.70
CA SER A 157 32.10 -3.02 -28.86
C SER A 157 32.19 -1.55 -28.49
N ARG A 158 31.59 -1.13 -27.36
CA ARG A 158 31.67 0.26 -26.88
C ARG A 158 33.09 0.69 -26.55
N GLN A 159 33.91 -0.19 -25.96
CA GLN A 159 35.26 0.14 -25.51
C GLN A 159 36.26 0.19 -26.67
N TYR A 160 36.16 -0.71 -27.65
CA TYR A 160 37.13 -0.85 -28.74
C TYR A 160 36.62 -0.34 -30.10
N TYR A 161 35.49 0.38 -30.12
CA TYR A 161 34.90 0.91 -31.36
C TYR A 161 35.88 1.83 -32.09
N ASP A 162 36.38 2.84 -31.38
CA ASP A 162 37.24 3.88 -31.95
C ASP A 162 38.55 3.30 -32.51
N GLU A 163 39.13 2.33 -31.79
CA GLU A 163 40.41 1.72 -32.17
C GLU A 163 40.28 0.73 -33.33
N ARG A 164 39.22 -0.11 -33.34
CA ARG A 164 39.16 -1.30 -34.22
C ARG A 164 38.14 -1.21 -35.34
N VAL A 165 37.06 -0.44 -35.16
CA VAL A 165 35.90 -0.45 -36.07
C VAL A 165 35.76 0.87 -36.80
N LYS A 166 35.94 2.01 -36.10
CA LYS A 166 35.66 3.36 -36.62
C LYS A 166 36.36 3.67 -37.93
N THR A 167 37.67 3.45 -38.01
CA THR A 167 38.46 3.75 -39.21
C THR A 167 38.02 2.93 -40.43
N ARG A 168 37.66 1.66 -40.24
CA ARG A 168 37.14 0.79 -41.31
C ARG A 168 35.72 1.20 -41.70
N PHE A 169 34.91 1.57 -40.70
CA PHE A 169 33.54 2.03 -40.91
C PHE A 169 33.50 3.33 -41.70
N GLU A 170 34.24 4.36 -41.27
CA GLU A 170 34.29 5.66 -41.94
C GLU A 170 34.72 5.50 -43.41
N LYS A 171 35.76 4.71 -43.68
CA LYS A 171 36.20 4.43 -45.06
C LYS A 171 35.13 3.72 -45.89
N ALA A 172 34.45 2.71 -45.33
CA ALA A 172 33.38 2.00 -46.02
C ALA A 172 32.14 2.90 -46.24
N TRP A 173 31.85 3.77 -45.27
CA TRP A 173 30.76 4.72 -45.32
C TRP A 173 30.99 5.80 -46.38
N GLU A 174 32.20 6.34 -46.47
CA GLU A 174 32.59 7.26 -47.55
C GLU A 174 32.45 6.63 -48.93
N THR A 175 32.86 5.37 -49.11
CA THR A 175 32.69 4.66 -50.39
C THR A 175 31.22 4.43 -50.74
N GLU A 176 30.39 4.15 -49.75
CA GLU A 176 28.95 3.93 -49.94
C GLU A 176 28.24 5.25 -50.26
N GLN A 177 28.58 6.34 -49.57
CA GLN A 177 28.07 7.68 -49.89
C GLN A 177 28.44 8.11 -51.32
N ALA A 178 29.67 7.83 -51.76
CA ALA A 178 30.10 8.13 -53.12
C ALA A 178 29.32 7.29 -54.16
N ARG A 179 29.09 6.00 -53.88
CA ARG A 179 28.26 5.11 -54.72
C ARG A 179 26.82 5.62 -54.80
N ALA A 180 26.21 5.91 -53.66
CA ALA A 180 24.83 6.38 -53.55
C ALA A 180 24.62 7.70 -54.30
N LYS A 181 25.57 8.65 -54.14
CA LYS A 181 25.58 9.93 -54.86
C LYS A 181 25.72 9.76 -56.38
N ALA A 182 26.52 8.80 -56.84
CA ALA A 182 26.69 8.51 -58.27
C ALA A 182 25.44 7.85 -58.89
N LEU A 183 24.63 7.16 -58.08
CA LEU A 183 23.42 6.46 -58.50
C LEU A 183 22.13 7.26 -58.23
N GLU A 184 22.22 8.47 -57.66
CA GLU A 184 21.09 9.28 -57.17
C GLU A 184 20.16 8.50 -56.21
N GLN A 185 20.72 7.62 -55.39
CA GLN A 185 20.00 6.80 -54.42
C GLN A 185 20.40 7.14 -52.98
N GLU A 186 19.59 6.72 -52.02
CA GLU A 186 19.94 6.81 -50.60
C GLU A 186 21.02 5.76 -50.24
N PRO A 187 22.01 6.12 -49.42
CA PRO A 187 23.05 5.18 -49.00
C PRO A 187 22.47 4.05 -48.16
N GLU A 188 23.03 2.86 -48.30
CA GLU A 188 22.60 1.69 -47.53
C GLU A 188 22.92 1.91 -46.04
N TRP A 189 21.89 2.03 -45.21
CA TRP A 189 22.01 2.36 -43.78
C TRP A 189 22.61 1.24 -42.91
N GLU A 190 22.70 0.01 -43.43
CA GLU A 190 23.31 -1.14 -42.75
C GLU A 190 24.61 -1.61 -43.42
N LEU A 191 25.75 -1.02 -43.06
CA LEU A 191 27.05 -1.56 -43.46
C LEU A 191 27.44 -2.77 -42.61
N LYS A 192 27.53 -3.95 -43.23
CA LYS A 192 27.90 -5.21 -42.57
C LYS A 192 29.42 -5.29 -42.33
N ILE A 193 29.90 -4.63 -41.28
CA ILE A 193 31.30 -4.70 -40.86
C ILE A 193 31.45 -5.67 -39.69
N ARG A 194 32.17 -6.77 -39.89
CA ARG A 194 32.42 -7.77 -38.85
C ARG A 194 33.72 -7.46 -38.11
N ASN A 195 33.68 -7.47 -36.78
CA ASN A 195 34.88 -7.42 -35.96
C ASN A 195 35.50 -8.82 -35.89
N THR A 196 36.60 -9.04 -36.61
CA THR A 196 37.36 -10.30 -36.54
C THR A 196 38.17 -10.33 -35.26
N VAL A 197 37.59 -10.86 -34.18
CA VAL A 197 38.34 -11.22 -32.98
C VAL A 197 38.93 -12.61 -33.21
N THR A 198 40.16 -12.68 -33.72
CA THR A 198 40.91 -13.94 -33.75
C THR A 198 41.19 -14.37 -32.31
N ARG A 199 40.68 -15.55 -31.92
CA ARG A 199 41.17 -16.25 -30.71
C ARG A 199 42.67 -16.48 -30.91
N GLN A 200 43.50 -15.83 -30.10
CA GLN A 200 44.86 -16.31 -29.83
C GLN A 200 44.80 -17.35 -28.74
#